data_AF-A0A2R7NS76-F1
#
_entry.id   AF-A0A2R7NS76-F1
#
_cell.length_a   1.000
_cell.length_b   1.000
_cell.length_c   1.000
_cell.angle_alpha   90.00
_cell.angle_beta   90.00
_cell.angle_gamma   90.00
#
_symmetry.space_group_name_H-M   'P 1'
#
loop_
_entity.id
_entity.type
_entity.pdbx_description
1 polymer ?
#
loop_
_entity_poly.entity_id
_entity_poly.type
_entity_poly.pdbx_seq_one_letter_code
_entity_poly.pdbx_strand_id
1 'polypeptide(L)'
;MENFDDEFGDLSGYEILSFEEITQGFEGNKNPLQGIKNLSKNEIEYKEDQYINLNHLLDNIKISNNAGNGSPMKYTFEEYFHNTAQSYIMAGENHIDVSAKIGLKNGNITTSQKFSRDRPYMEVYFDEEDRLTYSLTFLYTDTRQTGVELKTHTFADYKNLLLYLGYGNVETEREASAFFIREFTNFLKHSENAEDLYKVYWDLPESFIKHIFLSTDTVAKHLRILTKEDNTGWFSWTKDTSSLLVKILAMFRNFKETGDYFWKNPKFITEIYDDLDGTSEILGMRFLNRRIFASMLNHYAKSASNAKAIVTKNALFRGKQYFVETNITELNDTLNTIKGILSFDWDFDYKNSIFLQ
;
A
#
# COMPACT_ATOMS: atom_id res chain seq x y z
N MET A 1 16.35 -50.57 -25.70
CA MET A 1 17.04 -49.27 -25.58
C MET A 1 16.00 -48.25 -25.97
N GLU A 2 15.30 -47.74 -24.96
CA GLU A 2 14.32 -46.67 -25.13
C GLU A 2 15.08 -45.34 -25.22
N ASN A 3 14.68 -44.51 -26.17
CA ASN A 3 15.23 -43.18 -26.37
C ASN A 3 14.69 -42.28 -25.25
N PHE A 4 15.59 -41.71 -24.46
CA PHE A 4 15.28 -40.58 -23.59
C PHE A 4 15.18 -39.33 -24.46
N ASP A 5 13.99 -38.76 -24.57
CA ASP A 5 13.80 -37.39 -25.03
C ASP A 5 14.17 -36.46 -23.87
N ASP A 6 15.43 -36.02 -23.81
CA ASP A 6 15.88 -35.04 -22.82
C ASP A 6 15.17 -33.70 -23.08
N GLU A 7 14.49 -33.21 -22.05
CA GLU A 7 13.67 -31.97 -21.99
C GLU A 7 14.47 -30.68 -22.22
N PHE A 8 15.79 -30.81 -22.34
CA PHE A 8 16.72 -29.72 -22.64
C PHE A 8 17.33 -29.97 -24.01
N GLY A 9 16.66 -29.47 -25.05
CA GLY A 9 17.14 -29.53 -26.43
C GLY A 9 18.54 -28.94 -26.61
N ASP A 10 19.08 -29.08 -27.83
CA ASP A 10 20.45 -28.72 -28.24
C ASP A 10 21.05 -27.51 -27.48
N LEU A 11 21.93 -27.83 -26.52
CA LEU A 11 22.60 -26.84 -25.67
C LEU A 11 23.88 -26.28 -26.31
N SER A 12 24.18 -26.61 -27.57
CA SER A 12 25.40 -26.15 -28.26
C SER A 12 25.49 -24.63 -28.46
N GLY A 13 24.39 -23.90 -28.21
CA GLY A 13 24.34 -22.44 -28.23
C GLY A 13 24.50 -21.75 -26.87
N TYR A 14 24.61 -22.49 -25.76
CA TYR A 14 24.78 -21.90 -24.42
C TYR A 14 26.24 -21.99 -23.98
N GLU A 15 26.84 -20.84 -23.69
CA GLU A 15 28.17 -20.75 -23.12
C GLU A 15 28.13 -21.22 -21.66
N ILE A 16 28.66 -22.41 -21.39
CA ILE A 16 28.80 -22.92 -20.02
C ILE A 16 29.93 -22.12 -19.37
N LEU A 17 29.56 -21.13 -18.55
CA LEU A 17 30.52 -20.34 -17.78
C LEU A 17 31.35 -21.26 -16.87
N SER A 18 32.65 -21.07 -16.89
CA SER A 18 33.59 -21.78 -16.02
C SER A 18 33.38 -21.39 -14.55
N PHE A 19 33.74 -22.28 -13.61
CA PHE A 19 33.70 -21.97 -12.17
C PHE A 19 34.55 -20.72 -11.82
N GLU A 20 35.57 -20.40 -12.62
CA GLU A 20 36.37 -19.18 -12.48
C GLU A 20 35.63 -17.91 -12.93
N GLU A 21 34.80 -17.98 -13.98
CA GLU A 21 33.94 -16.86 -14.40
C GLU A 21 32.79 -16.62 -13.40
N ILE A 22 32.25 -17.70 -12.81
CA ILE A 22 31.25 -17.60 -11.74
C ILE A 22 31.85 -16.91 -10.52
N THR A 23 33.09 -17.22 -10.14
CA THR A 23 33.73 -16.62 -8.95
C THR A 23 34.20 -15.19 -9.15
N GLN A 24 34.47 -14.75 -10.39
CA GLN A 24 34.79 -13.35 -10.69
C GLN A 24 33.53 -12.46 -10.82
N GLY A 25 32.35 -13.04 -11.10
CA GLY A 25 31.09 -12.32 -11.29
C GLY A 25 30.25 -12.07 -10.03
N PHE A 26 30.55 -12.72 -8.89
CA PHE A 26 29.87 -12.41 -7.62
C PHE A 26 30.50 -11.17 -6.97
N GLU A 27 29.69 -10.11 -6.78
CA GLU A 27 29.97 -8.99 -5.87
C GLU A 27 30.02 -9.41 -4.39
N GLY A 28 30.51 -10.62 -4.08
CA GLY A 28 30.47 -11.25 -2.76
C GLY A 28 31.66 -10.95 -1.86
N ASN A 29 32.58 -10.06 -2.25
CA ASN A 29 33.77 -9.77 -1.44
C ASN A 29 34.11 -8.27 -1.36
N LYS A 30 33.09 -7.40 -1.38
CA LYS A 30 33.26 -6.01 -0.92
C LYS A 30 33.31 -6.05 0.61
N ASN A 31 34.44 -5.67 1.21
CA ASN A 31 34.48 -5.47 2.66
C ASN A 31 33.46 -4.35 2.99
N PRO A 32 32.39 -4.60 3.77
CA PRO A 32 31.33 -3.62 4.00
C PRO A 32 31.84 -2.33 4.65
N LEU A 33 33.00 -2.40 5.31
CA LEU A 33 33.68 -1.31 6.01
C LEU A 33 34.69 -0.55 5.13
N GLN A 34 34.82 -0.93 3.85
CA GLN A 34 35.77 -0.32 2.93
C GLN A 34 35.32 1.10 2.56
N GLY A 35 36.03 2.11 3.07
CA GLY A 35 35.76 3.52 2.79
C GLY A 35 35.45 4.40 4.01
N ILE A 36 35.29 3.82 5.20
CA ILE A 36 35.08 4.59 6.44
C ILE A 36 36.34 5.41 6.74
N LYS A 37 36.24 6.74 6.61
CA LYS A 37 37.34 7.66 6.92
C LYS A 37 37.29 8.06 8.40
N ASN A 38 38.43 8.43 8.97
CA ASN A 38 38.51 8.97 10.33
C ASN A 38 37.67 10.26 10.44
N LEU A 39 36.50 10.15 11.07
CA LEU A 39 35.51 11.23 11.20
C LEU A 39 35.86 12.22 12.32
N SER A 40 35.45 13.47 12.10
CA SER A 40 35.39 14.48 13.16
C SER A 40 34.23 14.16 14.12
N LYS A 41 34.33 14.56 15.40
CA LYS A 41 33.40 14.18 16.48
C LYS A 41 31.90 14.53 16.26
N ASN A 42 31.55 15.33 15.24
CA ASN A 42 30.21 15.90 15.09
C ASN A 42 29.46 15.49 13.81
N GLU A 43 30.10 14.80 12.86
CA GLU A 43 29.44 14.33 11.63
C GLU A 43 29.25 12.82 11.68
N ILE A 44 28.02 12.36 11.46
CA ILE A 44 27.68 10.94 11.36
C ILE A 44 27.63 10.58 9.87
N GLU A 45 28.50 9.65 9.45
CA GLU A 45 28.36 9.00 8.15
C GLU A 45 27.22 7.98 8.21
N TYR A 46 26.55 7.78 7.07
CA TYR A 46 25.45 6.83 6.94
C TYR A 46 25.77 5.77 5.90
N LYS A 47 25.28 4.56 6.13
CA LYS A 47 25.30 3.46 5.17
C LYS A 47 23.88 2.95 4.97
N GLU A 48 23.51 2.81 3.70
CA GLU A 48 22.19 2.37 3.24
C GLU A 48 22.44 1.43 2.06
N ASP A 49 22.61 0.15 2.34
CA ASP A 49 22.82 -0.88 1.33
C ASP A 49 22.34 -2.25 1.82
N GLN A 50 22.26 -3.19 0.89
CA GLN A 50 21.80 -4.56 1.13
C GLN A 50 22.71 -5.38 2.07
N TYR A 51 23.90 -4.90 2.45
CA TYR A 51 24.84 -5.66 3.29
C TYR A 51 24.66 -5.38 4.78
N ILE A 52 23.59 -4.68 5.15
CA ILE A 52 23.16 -4.53 6.54
C ILE A 52 22.46 -5.82 6.97
N ASN A 53 22.88 -6.36 8.12
CA ASN A 53 22.29 -7.54 8.74
C ASN A 53 20.92 -7.18 9.35
N LEU A 54 19.88 -7.17 8.52
CA LEU A 54 18.52 -6.81 8.88
C LEU A 54 17.99 -7.70 10.01
N ASN A 55 18.24 -9.01 9.96
CA ASN A 55 17.80 -9.93 11.00
C ASN A 55 18.39 -9.54 12.37
N HIS A 56 19.71 -9.35 12.44
CA HIS A 56 20.38 -9.00 13.69
C HIS A 56 19.98 -7.60 14.19
N LEU A 57 19.85 -6.63 13.28
CA LEU A 57 19.45 -5.27 13.62
C LEU A 57 18.02 -5.22 14.19
N LEU A 58 17.06 -5.82 13.49
CA LEU A 58 15.65 -5.79 13.85
C LEU A 58 15.38 -6.61 15.12
N ASP A 59 16.08 -7.72 15.34
CA ASP A 59 15.98 -8.49 16.59
C ASP A 59 16.45 -7.70 17.80
N ASN A 60 17.57 -6.99 17.69
CA ASN A 60 18.06 -6.15 18.78
C ASN A 60 17.09 -5.00 19.09
N ILE A 61 16.52 -4.36 18.06
CA ILE A 61 15.49 -3.33 18.24
C ILE A 61 14.25 -3.93 18.94
N LYS A 62 13.77 -5.09 18.49
CA LYS A 62 12.62 -5.79 19.07
C LYS A 62 12.84 -6.17 20.53
N ILE A 63 14.00 -6.74 20.86
CA ILE A 63 14.37 -7.12 22.23
C ILE A 63 14.42 -5.86 23.11
N SER A 64 15.05 -4.79 22.63
CA SER A 64 15.18 -3.54 23.38
C SER A 64 13.83 -2.84 23.59
N ASN A 65 12.97 -2.85 22.58
CA ASN A 65 11.60 -2.32 22.66
C ASN A 65 10.77 -3.04 23.74
N ASN A 66 10.84 -4.37 23.75
CA ASN A 66 10.11 -5.19 24.72
C ASN A 66 10.71 -5.16 26.13
N ALA A 67 11.98 -4.79 26.27
CA ALA A 67 12.64 -4.63 27.56
C ALA A 67 12.26 -3.31 28.25
N GLY A 68 11.38 -3.38 29.25
CA GLY A 68 11.14 -2.28 30.20
C GLY A 68 10.62 -0.97 29.58
N ASN A 69 9.58 -1.05 28.72
CA ASN A 69 8.98 0.09 28.01
C ASN A 69 9.92 0.82 27.01
N GLY A 70 10.82 0.07 26.37
CA GLY A 70 11.74 0.57 25.35
C GLY A 70 12.99 1.20 25.93
N SER A 71 13.76 0.37 26.63
CA SER A 71 15.10 0.73 27.12
C SER A 71 16.00 1.17 25.95
N PRO A 72 16.97 2.07 26.17
CA PRO A 72 17.94 2.38 25.13
C PRO A 72 18.69 1.12 24.69
N MET A 73 18.72 0.89 23.38
CA MET A 73 19.48 -0.20 22.77
C MET A 73 20.94 0.24 22.66
N LYS A 74 21.86 -0.55 23.22
CA LYS A 74 23.28 -0.37 22.94
C LYS A 74 23.53 -0.68 21.46
N TYR A 75 24.12 0.26 20.75
CA TYR A 75 24.28 0.23 19.31
C TYR A 75 25.77 0.28 18.95
N THR A 76 26.27 -0.80 18.34
CA THR A 76 27.61 -0.90 17.77
C THR A 76 27.46 -1.13 16.27
N PHE A 77 27.72 -0.12 15.44
CA PHE A 77 27.32 -0.18 14.02
C PHE A 77 27.99 -1.33 13.25
N GLU A 78 29.23 -1.67 13.61
CA GLU A 78 30.02 -2.75 12.99
C GLU A 78 29.39 -4.13 13.13
N GLU A 79 28.58 -4.35 14.18
CA GLU A 79 27.88 -5.61 14.43
C GLU A 79 26.72 -5.87 13.44
N TYR A 80 26.35 -4.87 12.65
CA TYR A 80 25.24 -4.93 11.71
C TYR A 80 25.67 -5.06 10.26
N PHE A 81 26.95 -5.36 9.98
CA PHE A 81 27.36 -5.71 8.62
C PHE A 81 27.43 -7.21 8.41
N HIS A 82 27.04 -7.63 7.22
CA HIS A 82 27.12 -9.00 6.77
C HIS A 82 27.62 -9.06 5.34
N ASN A 83 28.08 -10.22 4.89
CA ASN A 83 28.58 -10.45 3.53
C ASN A 83 27.47 -10.91 2.57
N THR A 84 26.26 -11.15 3.08
CA THR A 84 25.11 -11.60 2.30
C THR A 84 24.13 -10.44 2.16
N ALA A 85 23.74 -10.14 0.92
CA ALA A 85 22.71 -9.15 0.63
C ALA A 85 21.38 -9.54 1.28
N GLN A 86 20.71 -8.58 1.90
CA GLN A 86 19.38 -8.72 2.50
C GLN A 86 18.52 -7.52 2.07
N SER A 87 17.33 -7.81 1.53
CA SER A 87 16.30 -6.83 1.18
C SER A 87 14.99 -7.07 1.92
N TYR A 88 14.94 -8.12 2.75
CA TYR A 88 13.76 -8.56 3.45
C TYR A 88 14.10 -9.32 4.74
N ILE A 89 13.10 -9.50 5.60
CA ILE A 89 13.13 -10.46 6.72
C ILE A 89 11.92 -11.40 6.69
N MET A 90 12.04 -12.54 7.37
CA MET A 90 10.93 -13.46 7.59
C MET A 90 10.37 -13.30 9.01
N ALA A 91 9.10 -12.92 9.11
CA ALA A 91 8.34 -12.85 10.35
C ALA A 91 7.32 -14.00 10.42
N GLY A 92 7.78 -15.20 10.78
CA GLY A 92 6.98 -16.41 10.65
C GLY A 92 6.81 -16.77 9.17
N GLU A 93 5.56 -16.85 8.69
CA GLU A 93 5.25 -17.09 7.27
C GLU A 93 5.27 -15.80 6.44
N ASN A 94 5.32 -14.63 7.08
CA ASN A 94 5.29 -13.35 6.38
C ASN A 94 6.68 -12.96 5.87
N HIS A 95 6.75 -12.66 4.58
CA HIS A 95 7.85 -11.93 3.96
C HIS A 95 7.65 -10.44 4.18
N ILE A 96 8.67 -9.73 4.67
CA ILE A 96 8.60 -8.27 4.88
C ILE A 96 9.77 -7.64 4.13
N ASP A 97 9.46 -6.93 3.05
CA ASP A 97 10.45 -6.12 2.33
C ASP A 97 10.82 -4.89 3.17
N VAL A 98 12.10 -4.79 3.52
CA VAL A 98 12.61 -3.73 4.38
C VAL A 98 14.06 -3.42 4.05
N SER A 99 14.38 -2.13 3.95
CA SER A 99 15.75 -1.64 3.89
C SER A 99 16.10 -0.86 5.15
N ALA A 100 17.39 -0.74 5.42
CA ALA A 100 17.89 0.00 6.56
C ALA A 100 18.93 1.03 6.13
N LYS A 101 18.87 2.21 6.74
CA LYS A 101 19.92 3.20 6.76
C LYS A 101 20.45 3.31 8.18
N ILE A 102 21.75 3.11 8.36
CA ILE A 102 22.37 3.09 9.68
C ILE A 102 23.46 4.16 9.80
N GLY A 103 23.56 4.80 10.95
CA GLY A 103 24.63 5.76 11.25
C GLY A 103 25.89 5.05 11.75
N LEU A 104 27.04 5.40 11.21
CA LEU A 104 28.34 4.80 11.53
C LEU A 104 28.95 5.41 12.81
N LYS A 105 28.18 5.36 13.90
CA LYS A 105 28.57 5.88 15.23
C LYS A 105 28.11 4.92 16.32
N ASN A 106 29.01 4.53 17.23
CA ASN A 106 28.61 3.73 18.39
C ASN A 106 27.87 4.62 19.40
N GLY A 107 26.87 4.06 20.09
CA GLY A 107 26.09 4.81 21.07
C GLY A 107 24.92 4.03 21.63
N ASN A 108 23.94 4.75 22.17
CA ASN A 108 22.66 4.18 22.58
C ASN A 108 21.55 4.79 21.73
N ILE A 109 20.70 3.97 21.12
CA ILE A 109 19.52 4.43 20.37
C ILE A 109 18.25 4.23 21.20
N THR A 110 17.30 5.15 21.11
CA THR A 110 16.03 5.04 21.82
C THR A 110 15.06 4.17 21.02
N THR A 111 14.58 3.06 21.60
CA THR A 111 13.62 2.13 20.96
C THR A 111 12.26 2.14 21.67
N SER A 112 11.80 3.32 22.11
CA SER A 112 10.56 3.48 22.89
C SER A 112 9.30 3.30 22.03
N GLN A 113 8.30 2.57 22.55
CA GLN A 113 6.95 2.45 21.97
C GLN A 113 6.20 3.77 21.85
N LYS A 114 6.64 4.83 22.55
CA LYS A 114 6.01 6.15 22.46
C LYS A 114 6.62 6.94 21.31
N PHE A 115 5.88 7.07 20.22
CA PHE A 115 6.32 7.86 19.07
C PHE A 115 6.33 9.36 19.39
N SER A 116 7.45 10.04 19.09
CA SER A 116 7.54 11.51 19.14
C SER A 116 8.78 12.01 18.39
N ARG A 117 8.86 13.31 18.09
CA ARG A 117 10.04 13.93 17.43
C ARG A 117 11.36 13.77 18.20
N ASP A 118 11.30 13.40 19.48
CA ASP A 118 12.45 13.20 20.35
C ASP A 118 12.70 11.71 20.67
N ARG A 119 11.98 10.81 19.98
CA ARG A 119 11.92 9.35 20.19
C ARG A 119 11.85 8.67 18.82
N PRO A 120 11.58 7.34 18.72
CA PRO A 120 11.20 6.80 17.44
C PRO A 120 10.05 7.60 16.83
N TYR A 121 10.11 7.85 15.53
CA TYR A 121 9.05 8.54 14.79
C TYR A 121 8.81 7.87 13.45
N MET A 122 7.61 8.06 12.94
CA MET A 122 7.13 7.50 11.69
C MET A 122 6.94 8.59 10.66
N GLU A 123 7.24 8.31 9.41
CA GLU A 123 6.95 9.19 8.27
C GLU A 123 6.34 8.39 7.12
N VAL A 124 5.56 9.09 6.29
CA VAL A 124 5.04 8.59 5.02
C VAL A 124 5.34 9.65 3.97
N TYR A 125 6.04 9.30 2.91
CA TYR A 125 6.49 10.25 1.87
C TYR A 125 6.74 9.55 0.54
N PHE A 126 6.79 10.30 -0.55
CA PHE A 126 7.33 9.81 -1.82
C PHE A 126 8.85 9.99 -1.82
N ASP A 127 9.60 8.92 -2.07
CA ASP A 127 11.06 8.95 -2.11
C ASP A 127 11.61 9.51 -3.43
N GLU A 128 12.94 9.54 -3.58
CA GLU A 128 13.62 10.05 -4.78
C GLU A 128 13.34 9.21 -6.04
N GLU A 129 12.88 7.97 -5.88
CA GLU A 129 12.44 7.07 -6.94
C GLU A 129 10.91 7.14 -7.14
N ASP A 130 10.25 8.14 -6.55
CA ASP A 130 8.81 8.36 -6.59
C ASP A 130 7.99 7.19 -6.00
N ARG A 131 8.55 6.43 -5.05
CA ARG A 131 7.84 5.35 -4.36
C ARG A 131 7.22 5.86 -3.08
N LEU A 132 5.96 5.49 -2.83
CA LEU A 132 5.34 5.69 -1.52
C LEU A 132 6.11 4.88 -0.48
N THR A 133 6.72 5.59 0.47
CA THR A 133 7.69 5.05 1.41
C THR A 133 7.27 5.33 2.83
N TYR A 134 7.40 4.31 3.68
CA TYR A 134 7.11 4.36 5.10
C TYR A 134 8.41 4.21 5.85
N SER A 135 8.74 5.17 6.71
CA SER A 135 9.96 5.10 7.52
C SER A 135 9.64 4.99 9.01
N LEU A 136 10.45 4.19 9.70
CA LEU A 136 10.55 4.18 11.15
C LEU A 136 11.98 4.56 11.55
N THR A 137 12.13 5.72 12.15
CA THR A 137 13.44 6.29 12.49
C THR A 137 13.71 6.24 13.98
N PHE A 138 14.88 5.73 14.36
CA PHE A 138 15.41 5.62 15.71
C PHE A 138 16.56 6.59 15.91
N LEU A 139 16.52 7.32 17.03
CA LEU A 139 17.46 8.39 17.32
C LEU A 139 18.50 7.97 18.36
N TYR A 140 19.73 8.47 18.21
CA TYR A 140 20.71 8.41 19.27
C TYR A 140 20.23 9.20 20.50
N THR A 141 20.40 8.61 21.67
CA THR A 141 19.89 9.15 22.94
C THR A 141 20.59 10.44 23.36
N ASP A 142 21.87 10.59 23.01
CA ASP A 142 22.73 11.72 23.38
C ASP A 142 22.57 12.94 22.47
N THR A 143 22.37 12.69 21.17
CA THR A 143 22.49 13.70 20.10
C THR A 143 21.19 13.93 19.34
N ARG A 144 20.21 13.02 19.47
CA ARG A 144 18.98 13.00 18.67
C ARG A 144 19.19 12.94 17.16
N GLN A 145 20.40 12.66 16.71
CA GLN A 145 20.68 12.37 15.30
C GLN A 145 20.14 10.97 14.95
N THR A 146 19.80 10.74 13.68
CA THR A 146 19.36 9.43 13.21
C THR A 146 20.45 8.40 13.45
N GLY A 147 20.09 7.33 14.17
CA GLY A 147 20.94 6.15 14.35
C GLY A 147 20.56 5.03 13.39
N VAL A 148 19.26 4.76 13.27
CA VAL A 148 18.72 3.75 12.35
C VAL A 148 17.45 4.31 11.72
N GLU A 149 17.28 4.16 10.42
CA GLU A 149 16.03 4.38 9.71
C GLU A 149 15.69 3.09 8.97
N LEU A 150 14.50 2.58 9.21
CA LEU A 150 13.95 1.42 8.50
C LEU A 150 12.94 1.91 7.48
N LYS A 151 13.00 1.41 6.25
CA LYS A 151 12.08 1.82 5.17
C LYS A 151 11.39 0.60 4.56
N THR A 152 10.11 0.76 4.27
CA THR A 152 9.32 -0.17 3.44
C THR A 152 8.57 0.62 2.37
N HIS A 153 8.16 -0.05 1.30
CA HIS A 153 7.47 0.58 0.16
C HIS A 153 6.01 0.12 -0.01
N THR A 154 5.49 -0.61 0.97
CA THR A 154 4.07 -0.92 1.11
C THR A 154 3.64 -0.75 2.55
N PHE A 155 2.38 -0.38 2.76
CA PHE A 155 1.77 -0.30 4.07
C PHE A 155 1.67 -1.69 4.71
N ALA A 156 1.44 -2.73 3.91
CA ALA A 156 1.36 -4.10 4.39
C ALA A 156 2.68 -4.54 5.04
N ASP A 157 3.82 -4.31 4.36
CA ASP A 157 5.15 -4.57 4.92
C ASP A 157 5.42 -3.71 6.14
N TYR A 158 5.06 -2.42 6.08
CA TYR A 158 5.27 -1.51 7.21
C TYR A 158 4.50 -1.95 8.47
N LYS A 159 3.22 -2.33 8.30
CA LYS A 159 2.39 -2.87 9.37
C LYS A 159 3.01 -4.14 9.95
N ASN A 160 3.43 -5.06 9.09
CA ASN A 160 4.05 -6.31 9.52
C ASN A 160 5.39 -6.06 10.24
N LEU A 161 6.17 -5.07 9.80
CA LEU A 161 7.40 -4.62 10.46
C LEU A 161 7.11 -4.11 11.87
N LEU A 162 6.11 -3.24 12.04
CA LEU A 162 5.74 -2.73 13.36
C LEU A 162 5.24 -3.83 14.30
N LEU A 163 4.45 -4.77 13.78
CA LEU A 163 4.03 -5.96 14.53
C LEU A 163 5.23 -6.81 14.95
N TYR A 164 6.16 -7.06 14.02
CA TYR A 164 7.37 -7.83 14.28
C TYR A 164 8.22 -7.20 15.39
N LEU A 165 8.40 -5.88 15.34
CA LEU A 165 9.18 -5.10 16.29
C LEU A 165 8.47 -4.88 17.64
N GLY A 166 7.18 -5.24 17.76
CA GLY A 166 6.39 -5.06 18.98
C GLY A 166 5.91 -3.62 19.22
N TYR A 167 5.72 -2.84 18.15
CA TYR A 167 5.16 -1.48 18.20
C TYR A 167 3.63 -1.45 18.11
N GLY A 168 3.00 -2.61 17.94
CA GLY A 168 1.55 -2.72 17.92
C GLY A 168 0.95 -2.73 16.52
N ASN A 169 -0.39 -2.81 16.47
CA ASN A 169 -1.14 -2.87 15.23
C ASN A 169 -1.71 -1.50 14.86
N VAL A 170 -1.11 -0.88 13.85
CA VAL A 170 -1.47 0.47 13.38
C VAL A 170 -2.87 0.59 12.80
N GLU A 171 -3.53 -0.51 12.45
CA GLU A 171 -4.92 -0.47 11.97
C GLU A 171 -5.96 -0.50 13.11
N THR A 172 -5.57 -0.95 14.30
CA THR A 172 -6.49 -1.07 15.46
C THR A 172 -6.16 -0.10 16.60
N GLU A 173 -4.95 0.43 16.64
CA GLU A 173 -4.48 1.32 17.69
C GLU A 173 -4.76 2.78 17.36
N ARG A 174 -5.63 3.42 18.15
CA ARG A 174 -6.20 4.75 17.89
C ARG A 174 -5.19 5.81 17.45
N GLU A 175 -4.09 5.97 18.17
CA GLU A 175 -3.11 7.03 17.89
C GLU A 175 -2.33 6.77 16.59
N ALA A 176 -1.91 5.52 16.37
CA ALA A 176 -1.21 5.12 15.16
C ALA A 176 -2.13 5.17 13.93
N SER A 177 -3.35 4.67 14.04
CA SER A 177 -4.34 4.78 12.96
C SER A 177 -4.60 6.24 12.60
N ALA A 178 -4.72 7.14 13.58
CA ALA A 178 -4.95 8.56 13.34
C ALA A 178 -3.79 9.22 12.58
N PHE A 179 -2.54 8.80 12.80
CA PHE A 179 -1.39 9.25 12.02
C PHE A 179 -1.53 8.88 10.55
N PHE A 180 -1.72 7.59 10.23
CA PHE A 180 -1.82 7.13 8.84
C PHE A 180 -3.04 7.69 8.14
N ILE A 181 -4.21 7.71 8.80
CA ILE A 181 -5.43 8.33 8.26
C ILE A 181 -5.16 9.78 7.86
N ARG A 182 -4.43 10.54 8.68
CA ARG A 182 -4.04 11.92 8.36
C ARG A 182 -3.12 11.99 7.15
N GLU A 183 -2.06 11.19 7.10
CA GLU A 183 -1.10 11.21 5.98
C GLU A 183 -1.77 10.81 4.66
N PHE A 184 -2.51 9.70 4.62
CA PHE A 184 -3.29 9.33 3.44
C PHE A 184 -4.29 10.41 3.02
N THR A 185 -4.99 11.03 3.99
CA THR A 185 -5.91 12.15 3.69
C THR A 185 -5.16 13.33 3.08
N ASN A 186 -3.96 13.64 3.57
CA ASN A 186 -3.15 14.74 3.07
C ASN A 186 -2.68 14.47 1.64
N PHE A 187 -2.17 13.28 1.34
CA PHE A 187 -1.81 12.91 -0.04
C PHE A 187 -3.01 13.05 -0.97
N LEU A 188 -4.14 12.42 -0.63
CA LEU A 188 -5.35 12.47 -1.46
C LEU A 188 -5.90 13.90 -1.63
N LYS A 189 -5.68 14.82 -0.70
CA LYS A 189 -6.12 16.21 -0.88
C LYS A 189 -5.27 17.01 -1.86
N HIS A 190 -3.98 16.68 -1.98
CA HIS A 190 -3.01 17.50 -2.71
C HIS A 190 -2.49 16.85 -3.99
N SER A 191 -2.64 15.53 -4.16
CA SER A 191 -2.24 14.83 -5.38
C SER A 191 -3.13 15.24 -6.56
N GLU A 192 -2.48 15.60 -7.68
CA GLU A 192 -3.16 16.01 -8.91
C GLU A 192 -2.84 15.14 -10.13
N ASN A 193 -1.84 14.27 -10.03
CA ASN A 193 -1.46 13.35 -11.09
C ASN A 193 -2.01 11.93 -10.82
N ALA A 194 -2.12 11.12 -11.87
CA ALA A 194 -2.69 9.78 -11.78
C ALA A 194 -1.79 8.80 -11.01
N GLU A 195 -0.47 8.96 -11.12
CA GLU A 195 0.51 8.05 -10.56
C GLU A 195 0.55 8.08 -9.03
N ASP A 196 0.62 9.27 -8.43
CA ASP A 196 0.54 9.46 -6.98
C ASP A 196 -0.79 8.95 -6.45
N LEU A 197 -1.90 9.31 -7.11
CA LEU A 197 -3.23 8.88 -6.71
C LEU A 197 -3.33 7.35 -6.70
N TYR A 198 -2.81 6.69 -7.74
CA TYR A 198 -2.76 5.24 -7.79
C TYR A 198 -1.94 4.67 -6.64
N LYS A 199 -0.70 5.12 -6.43
CA LYS A 199 0.19 4.62 -5.36
C LYS A 199 -0.49 4.73 -3.99
N VAL A 200 -1.13 5.87 -3.73
CA VAL A 200 -1.82 6.17 -2.46
C VAL A 200 -3.08 5.32 -2.29
N TYR A 201 -3.94 5.22 -3.30
CA TYR A 201 -5.16 4.41 -3.19
C TYR A 201 -4.87 2.90 -3.21
N TRP A 202 -3.87 2.46 -3.97
CA TRP A 202 -3.43 1.07 -4.03
C TRP A 202 -3.04 0.59 -2.64
N ASP A 203 -2.22 1.36 -1.95
CA ASP A 203 -1.64 1.00 -0.67
C ASP A 203 -2.53 1.39 0.54
N LEU A 204 -3.63 2.13 0.31
CA LEU A 204 -4.59 2.52 1.34
C LEU A 204 -5.29 1.29 1.95
N PRO A 205 -5.22 1.08 3.27
CA PRO A 205 -5.95 0.02 3.96
C PRO A 205 -7.46 0.23 3.94
N GLU A 206 -8.23 -0.84 3.76
CA GLU A 206 -9.70 -0.78 3.77
C GLU A 206 -10.26 -0.23 5.09
N SER A 207 -9.62 -0.57 6.21
CA SER A 207 -9.98 -0.12 7.55
C SER A 207 -9.93 1.42 7.70
N PHE A 208 -9.09 2.11 6.91
CA PHE A 208 -8.91 3.56 6.96
C PHE A 208 -9.89 4.33 6.09
N ILE A 209 -10.45 3.73 5.04
CA ILE A 209 -11.35 4.40 4.08
C ILE A 209 -12.48 5.14 4.80
N LYS A 210 -13.12 4.50 5.79
CA LYS A 210 -14.24 5.09 6.54
C LYS A 210 -13.87 6.33 7.37
N HIS A 211 -12.59 6.55 7.61
CA HIS A 211 -12.06 7.64 8.42
C HIS A 211 -11.46 8.78 7.57
N ILE A 212 -11.36 8.59 6.25
CA ILE A 212 -10.89 9.61 5.32
C ILE A 212 -12.10 10.37 4.77
N PHE A 213 -12.06 11.70 4.90
CA PHE A 213 -13.15 12.58 4.47
C PHE A 213 -12.65 13.55 3.39
N LEU A 214 -13.09 13.29 2.15
CA LEU A 214 -12.86 14.13 0.98
C LEU A 214 -14.21 14.68 0.48
N SER A 215 -14.20 15.83 -0.19
CA SER A 215 -15.42 16.35 -0.83
C SER A 215 -15.80 15.52 -2.04
N THR A 216 -17.10 15.51 -2.40
CA THR A 216 -17.60 14.84 -3.61
C THR A 216 -16.84 15.29 -4.85
N ASP A 217 -16.54 16.59 -4.98
CA ASP A 217 -15.78 17.13 -6.11
C ASP A 217 -14.34 16.59 -6.17
N THR A 218 -13.65 16.47 -5.01
CA THR A 218 -12.30 15.89 -4.95
C THR A 218 -12.31 14.42 -5.37
N VAL A 219 -13.21 13.62 -4.81
CA VAL A 219 -13.30 12.19 -5.17
C VAL A 219 -13.69 12.02 -6.65
N ALA A 220 -14.60 12.84 -7.17
CA ALA A 220 -14.95 12.83 -8.59
C ALA A 220 -13.78 13.25 -9.50
N LYS A 221 -12.95 14.20 -9.06
CA LYS A 221 -11.69 14.56 -9.76
C LYS A 221 -10.76 13.34 -9.84
N HIS A 222 -10.54 12.63 -8.73
CA HIS A 222 -9.68 11.45 -8.71
C HIS A 222 -10.20 10.33 -9.61
N LEU A 223 -11.50 10.04 -9.51
CA LEU A 223 -12.16 9.02 -10.34
C LEU A 223 -11.92 9.30 -11.83
N ARG A 224 -12.08 10.56 -12.26
CA ARG A 224 -11.83 10.96 -13.65
C ARG A 224 -10.37 10.90 -14.06
N ILE A 225 -9.44 11.27 -13.18
CA ILE A 225 -8.00 11.19 -13.48
C ILE A 225 -7.62 9.72 -13.73
N LEU A 226 -7.98 8.82 -12.82
CA LEU A 226 -7.56 7.42 -12.88
C LEU A 226 -8.25 6.64 -14.00
N THR A 227 -9.49 6.98 -14.35
CA THR A 227 -10.24 6.32 -15.44
C THR A 227 -9.76 6.72 -16.82
N LYS A 228 -9.42 7.99 -17.04
CA LYS A 228 -8.83 8.43 -18.32
C LYS A 228 -7.53 7.72 -18.66
N GLU A 229 -6.76 7.38 -17.64
CA GLU A 229 -5.51 6.65 -17.79
C GLU A 229 -5.72 5.12 -17.91
N ASP A 230 -6.93 4.58 -17.68
CA ASP A 230 -7.20 3.12 -17.67
C ASP A 230 -6.86 2.41 -18.99
N ASN A 231 -6.82 3.14 -20.11
CA ASN A 231 -6.31 2.63 -21.39
C ASN A 231 -4.85 2.14 -21.35
N THR A 232 -4.09 2.50 -20.31
CA THR A 232 -2.73 2.00 -20.05
C THR A 232 -2.69 0.85 -19.03
N GLY A 233 -3.85 0.42 -18.51
CA GLY A 233 -4.00 -0.77 -17.69
C GLY A 233 -4.03 -0.54 -16.18
N TRP A 234 -4.20 0.71 -15.69
CA TRP A 234 -4.16 1.05 -14.26
C TRP A 234 -5.15 0.24 -13.40
N PHE A 235 -6.36 -0.02 -13.87
CA PHE A 235 -7.33 -0.89 -13.19
C PHE A 235 -7.29 -2.35 -13.69
N SER A 236 -6.32 -2.74 -14.53
CA SER A 236 -6.33 -4.01 -15.28
C SER A 236 -5.08 -4.90 -15.10
N TRP A 237 -3.94 -4.35 -14.67
CA TRP A 237 -2.64 -5.05 -14.56
C TRP A 237 -2.35 -5.79 -13.25
N THR A 238 -3.06 -5.52 -12.15
CA THR A 238 -2.82 -6.21 -10.88
C THR A 238 -3.92 -7.24 -10.59
N LYS A 239 -3.54 -8.36 -9.99
CA LYS A 239 -4.43 -9.49 -9.65
C LYS A 239 -5.55 -9.12 -8.67
N ASP A 240 -5.57 -7.88 -8.16
CA ASP A 240 -6.41 -7.40 -7.05
C ASP A 240 -6.99 -5.98 -7.28
N THR A 241 -7.29 -5.63 -8.55
CA THR A 241 -7.80 -4.30 -8.96
C THR A 241 -9.23 -3.99 -8.55
N SER A 242 -9.97 -4.99 -8.07
CA SER A 242 -11.24 -4.76 -7.36
C SER A 242 -11.10 -3.78 -6.23
N SER A 243 -9.94 -3.73 -5.60
CA SER A 243 -9.67 -2.81 -4.52
C SER A 243 -9.67 -1.36 -4.98
N LEU A 244 -9.09 -1.00 -6.13
CA LEU A 244 -8.83 0.41 -6.45
C LEU A 244 -10.08 1.20 -6.82
N LEU A 245 -10.84 0.72 -7.82
CA LEU A 245 -12.10 1.37 -8.22
C LEU A 245 -13.11 1.36 -7.06
N VAL A 246 -13.20 0.25 -6.32
CA VAL A 246 -14.08 0.15 -5.15
C VAL A 246 -13.63 1.09 -4.03
N LYS A 247 -12.31 1.22 -3.75
CA LYS A 247 -11.76 2.17 -2.77
C LYS A 247 -12.13 3.61 -3.11
N ILE A 248 -11.97 4.01 -4.37
CA ILE A 248 -12.34 5.37 -4.82
C ILE A 248 -13.84 5.58 -4.66
N LEU A 249 -14.66 4.63 -5.08
CA LEU A 249 -16.11 4.73 -4.93
C LEU A 249 -16.53 4.74 -3.45
N ALA A 250 -15.87 3.98 -2.59
CA ALA A 250 -16.11 3.96 -1.14
C ALA A 250 -15.81 5.32 -0.47
N MET A 251 -14.99 6.17 -1.08
CA MET A 251 -14.70 7.53 -0.60
C MET A 251 -15.87 8.50 -0.79
N PHE A 252 -16.86 8.19 -1.63
CA PHE A 252 -18.09 8.98 -1.71
C PHE A 252 -18.98 8.71 -0.50
N ARG A 253 -18.76 9.44 0.60
CA ARG A 253 -19.45 9.21 1.89
C ARG A 253 -20.88 9.75 1.94
N ASN A 254 -21.16 10.84 1.23
CA ASN A 254 -22.49 11.44 1.19
C ASN A 254 -23.23 10.95 -0.05
N PHE A 255 -23.88 9.79 0.05
CA PHE A 255 -24.57 9.15 -1.09
C PHE A 255 -25.62 10.04 -1.75
N LYS A 256 -26.32 10.86 -0.97
CA LYS A 256 -27.31 11.81 -1.49
C LYS A 256 -26.64 12.89 -2.34
N GLU A 257 -25.63 13.55 -1.80
CA GLU A 257 -24.87 14.59 -2.50
C GLU A 257 -24.15 14.03 -3.73
N THR A 258 -23.57 12.83 -3.59
CA THR A 258 -22.91 12.09 -4.68
C THR A 258 -23.89 11.77 -5.81
N GLY A 259 -25.06 11.24 -5.47
CA GLY A 259 -26.13 11.01 -6.44
C GLY A 259 -26.54 12.32 -7.14
N ASP A 260 -26.79 13.39 -6.37
CA ASP A 260 -27.14 14.70 -6.92
C ASP A 260 -26.03 15.29 -7.82
N TYR A 261 -24.75 15.06 -7.49
CA TYR A 261 -23.60 15.45 -8.32
C TYR A 261 -23.60 14.71 -9.65
N PHE A 262 -23.66 13.37 -9.63
CA PHE A 262 -23.68 12.55 -10.83
C PHE A 262 -24.87 12.92 -11.73
N TRP A 263 -26.04 13.16 -11.14
CA TRP A 263 -27.23 13.58 -11.88
C TRP A 263 -27.16 14.97 -12.52
N LYS A 264 -26.33 15.87 -11.99
CA LYS A 264 -26.05 17.16 -12.61
C LYS A 264 -24.98 17.05 -13.71
N ASN A 265 -24.22 15.96 -13.74
CA ASN A 265 -23.08 15.75 -14.62
C ASN A 265 -23.22 14.46 -15.45
N PRO A 266 -24.25 14.32 -16.32
CA PRO A 266 -24.48 13.12 -17.12
C PRO A 266 -23.30 12.76 -18.05
N LYS A 267 -22.65 13.76 -18.65
CA LYS A 267 -21.48 13.57 -19.51
C LYS A 267 -20.30 12.94 -18.76
N PHE A 268 -20.12 13.34 -17.51
CA PHE A 268 -19.09 12.74 -16.65
C PHE A 268 -19.34 11.24 -16.48
N ILE A 269 -20.60 10.84 -16.20
CA ILE A 269 -20.94 9.42 -16.03
C ILE A 269 -20.64 8.62 -17.30
N THR A 270 -21.04 9.13 -18.47
CA THR A 270 -20.78 8.45 -19.74
C THR A 270 -19.29 8.35 -20.03
N GLU A 271 -18.52 9.41 -19.80
CA GLU A 271 -17.05 9.41 -19.96
C GLU A 271 -16.41 8.34 -19.05
N ILE A 272 -16.72 8.34 -17.75
CA ILE A 272 -16.18 7.33 -16.82
C ILE A 272 -16.59 5.92 -17.27
N TYR A 273 -17.85 5.71 -17.62
CA TYR A 273 -18.32 4.40 -18.02
C TYR A 273 -17.58 3.93 -19.27
N ASP A 274 -17.46 4.77 -20.30
CA ASP A 274 -16.78 4.45 -21.56
C ASP A 274 -15.27 4.23 -21.37
N ASP A 275 -14.65 4.78 -20.32
CA ASP A 275 -13.23 4.52 -20.03
C ASP A 275 -12.99 3.21 -19.26
N LEU A 276 -14.00 2.62 -18.59
CA LEU A 276 -13.87 1.46 -17.70
C LEU A 276 -13.91 0.08 -18.40
N ASP A 277 -13.08 -0.15 -19.40
CA ASP A 277 -13.02 -1.43 -20.15
C ASP A 277 -12.35 -2.60 -19.40
N GLY A 278 -11.70 -2.32 -18.27
CA GLY A 278 -11.01 -3.31 -17.45
C GLY A 278 -11.91 -4.24 -16.64
N THR A 279 -11.27 -5.07 -15.83
CA THR A 279 -11.91 -6.01 -14.90
C THR A 279 -11.24 -6.01 -13.53
N SER A 280 -12.01 -6.38 -12.52
CA SER A 280 -11.66 -6.39 -11.10
C SER A 280 -12.06 -7.70 -10.43
N GLU A 281 -11.29 -8.19 -9.47
CA GLU A 281 -11.58 -9.45 -8.74
C GLU A 281 -12.29 -9.25 -7.38
N ILE A 282 -13.61 -9.40 -7.30
CA ILE A 282 -14.33 -9.30 -6.01
C ILE A 282 -14.56 -10.71 -5.45
N LEU A 283 -14.06 -10.98 -4.25
CA LEU A 283 -14.22 -12.27 -3.55
C LEU A 283 -13.77 -13.48 -4.38
N GLY A 284 -12.63 -13.39 -5.08
CA GLY A 284 -12.12 -14.48 -5.91
C GLY A 284 -12.74 -14.56 -7.31
N MET A 285 -13.61 -13.61 -7.69
CA MET A 285 -14.29 -13.60 -9.00
C MET A 285 -14.07 -12.33 -9.78
N ARG A 286 -13.83 -12.49 -11.08
CA ARG A 286 -13.59 -11.40 -12.02
C ARG A 286 -14.91 -10.77 -12.51
N PHE A 287 -15.04 -9.45 -12.35
CA PHE A 287 -16.16 -8.64 -12.83
C PHE A 287 -15.67 -7.49 -13.71
N LEU A 288 -16.50 -7.03 -14.65
CA LEU A 288 -16.21 -5.83 -15.45
C LEU A 288 -16.26 -4.56 -14.58
N ASN A 289 -15.30 -3.66 -14.77
CA ASN A 289 -15.24 -2.40 -14.01
C ASN A 289 -16.46 -1.51 -14.28
N ARG A 290 -16.90 -1.42 -15.53
CA ARG A 290 -18.19 -0.82 -15.94
C ARG A 290 -19.39 -1.33 -15.14
N ARG A 291 -19.43 -2.63 -14.83
CA ARG A 291 -20.52 -3.26 -14.09
C ARG A 291 -20.47 -2.89 -12.60
N ILE A 292 -19.28 -2.87 -12.00
CA ILE A 292 -19.06 -2.41 -10.62
C ILE A 292 -19.50 -0.96 -10.48
N PHE A 293 -19.03 -0.09 -11.37
CA PHE A 293 -19.35 1.33 -11.37
C PHE A 293 -20.86 1.57 -11.49
N ALA A 294 -21.54 0.91 -12.43
CA ALA A 294 -22.98 1.07 -12.60
C ALA A 294 -23.80 0.53 -11.40
N SER A 295 -23.34 -0.54 -10.75
CA SER A 295 -23.96 -1.04 -9.51
C SER A 295 -23.88 -0.01 -8.38
N MET A 296 -22.72 0.65 -8.22
CA MET A 296 -22.54 1.68 -7.21
C MET A 296 -23.33 2.96 -7.54
N LEU A 297 -23.36 3.38 -8.82
CA LEU A 297 -24.20 4.49 -9.27
C LEU A 297 -25.68 4.23 -8.95
N ASN A 298 -26.15 3.00 -9.14
CA ASN A 298 -27.49 2.59 -8.76
C ASN A 298 -27.72 2.68 -7.25
N HIS A 299 -26.71 2.38 -6.42
CA HIS A 299 -26.80 2.57 -4.99
C HIS A 299 -26.94 4.07 -4.62
N TYR A 300 -26.11 4.96 -5.17
CA TYR A 300 -26.24 6.41 -4.95
C TYR A 300 -27.58 6.97 -5.48
N ALA A 301 -28.07 6.43 -6.60
CA ALA A 301 -29.33 6.80 -7.22
C ALA A 301 -30.53 6.67 -6.26
N LYS A 302 -30.57 5.58 -5.49
CA LYS A 302 -31.62 5.29 -4.51
C LYS A 302 -31.63 6.29 -3.36
N SER A 303 -30.48 6.86 -3.03
CA SER A 303 -30.28 7.81 -1.93
C SER A 303 -30.46 9.28 -2.33
N ALA A 304 -30.62 9.58 -3.63
CA ALA A 304 -30.74 10.94 -4.14
C ALA A 304 -32.11 11.59 -3.85
N SER A 305 -32.13 12.93 -3.71
CA SER A 305 -33.32 13.73 -3.38
C SER A 305 -34.47 13.62 -4.40
N ASN A 306 -34.17 13.16 -5.63
CA ASN A 306 -35.07 13.08 -6.75
C ASN A 306 -35.10 11.67 -7.33
N ALA A 307 -35.64 10.70 -6.57
CA ALA A 307 -35.78 9.27 -6.87
C ALA A 307 -36.65 8.91 -8.09
N LYS A 308 -36.59 9.69 -9.18
CA LYS A 308 -37.13 9.37 -10.52
C LYS A 308 -36.08 8.71 -11.42
N ALA A 309 -34.96 8.23 -10.86
CA ALA A 309 -34.04 7.38 -11.60
C ALA A 309 -34.72 6.02 -11.80
N ILE A 310 -34.98 5.66 -13.06
CA ILE A 310 -35.60 4.38 -13.39
C ILE A 310 -34.45 3.42 -13.69
N VAL A 311 -34.31 2.43 -12.82
CA VAL A 311 -33.39 1.31 -12.99
C VAL A 311 -34.11 0.27 -13.83
N THR A 312 -33.65 0.02 -15.04
CA THR A 312 -34.02 -1.21 -15.74
C THR A 312 -32.92 -2.24 -15.53
N LYS A 313 -33.23 -3.52 -15.75
CA LYS A 313 -32.28 -4.64 -15.60
C LYS A 313 -30.94 -4.38 -16.31
N ASN A 314 -30.99 -3.63 -17.42
CA ASN A 314 -29.87 -3.43 -18.32
C ASN A 314 -29.44 -1.97 -18.47
N ALA A 315 -30.11 -0.98 -17.86
CA ALA A 315 -29.75 0.42 -18.09
C ALA A 315 -30.16 1.37 -16.96
N LEU A 316 -29.39 2.45 -16.84
CA LEU A 316 -29.63 3.54 -15.90
C LEU A 316 -30.23 4.74 -16.64
N PHE A 317 -31.41 5.21 -16.19
CA PHE A 317 -32.10 6.36 -16.77
C PHE A 317 -32.49 7.41 -15.73
N ARG A 318 -32.54 8.67 -16.15
CA ARG A 318 -33.20 9.79 -15.45
C ARG A 318 -34.19 10.46 -16.40
N GLY A 319 -35.47 10.19 -16.22
CA GLY A 319 -36.50 10.64 -17.17
C GLY A 319 -36.29 10.02 -18.56
N LYS A 320 -35.93 10.82 -19.56
CA LYS A 320 -35.62 10.35 -20.94
C LYS A 320 -34.12 10.27 -21.25
N GLN A 321 -33.25 10.65 -20.31
CA GLN A 321 -31.81 10.62 -20.51
C GLN A 321 -31.27 9.24 -20.15
N TYR A 322 -30.57 8.63 -21.11
CA TYR A 322 -29.81 7.39 -20.96
C TYR A 322 -28.42 7.72 -20.41
N PHE A 323 -27.92 6.87 -19.51
CA PHE A 323 -26.60 7.05 -18.91
C PHE A 323 -25.67 5.90 -19.26
N VAL A 324 -26.08 4.65 -19.03
CA VAL A 324 -25.25 3.46 -19.27
C VAL A 324 -26.15 2.25 -19.56
N GLU A 325 -25.64 1.29 -20.34
CA GLU A 325 -26.27 -0.02 -20.58
C GLU A 325 -25.35 -1.12 -20.06
N THR A 326 -25.71 -1.70 -18.93
CA THR A 326 -25.04 -2.84 -18.34
C THR A 326 -26.03 -3.64 -17.50
N ASN A 327 -25.79 -4.94 -17.32
CA ASN A 327 -26.65 -5.77 -16.48
C ASN A 327 -26.37 -5.48 -15.00
N ILE A 328 -26.97 -4.39 -14.49
CA ILE A 328 -26.70 -3.81 -13.16
C ILE A 328 -27.09 -4.79 -12.05
N THR A 329 -28.13 -5.60 -12.25
CA THR A 329 -28.61 -6.52 -11.20
C THR A 329 -27.76 -7.78 -11.07
N GLU A 330 -27.11 -8.24 -12.15
CA GLU A 330 -26.32 -9.47 -12.17
C GLU A 330 -25.17 -9.48 -11.16
N LEU A 331 -24.49 -8.34 -10.95
CA LEU A 331 -23.43 -8.26 -9.94
C LEU A 331 -23.98 -8.50 -8.53
N ASN A 332 -25.04 -7.78 -8.16
CA ASN A 332 -25.66 -7.94 -6.85
C ASN A 332 -26.27 -9.34 -6.67
N ASP A 333 -26.94 -9.86 -7.70
CA ASP A 333 -27.53 -11.20 -7.69
C ASP A 333 -26.44 -12.28 -7.52
N THR A 334 -25.31 -12.15 -8.22
CA THR A 334 -24.17 -13.07 -8.12
C THR A 334 -23.55 -13.04 -6.72
N LEU A 335 -23.26 -11.84 -6.19
CA LEU A 335 -22.67 -11.67 -4.86
C LEU A 335 -23.62 -12.16 -3.74
N ASN A 336 -24.93 -11.95 -3.90
CA ASN A 336 -25.95 -12.42 -2.96
C ASN A 336 -26.15 -13.95 -2.99
N THR A 337 -25.80 -14.63 -4.09
CA THR A 337 -25.98 -16.08 -4.22
C THR A 337 -24.83 -16.88 -3.59
N ILE A 338 -23.63 -16.30 -3.58
CA ILE A 338 -22.40 -16.99 -3.13
C ILE A 338 -22.31 -17.09 -1.61
N LYS A 339 -23.09 -16.29 -0.89
CA LYS A 339 -23.17 -16.38 0.55
C LYS A 339 -24.64 -16.51 0.92
N GLY A 340 -24.97 -17.43 1.82
CA GLY A 340 -26.14 -17.30 2.69
C GLY A 340 -26.04 -16.07 3.63
N ILE A 341 -25.41 -14.99 3.19
CA ILE A 341 -25.20 -13.70 3.85
C ILE A 341 -26.19 -12.75 3.19
N LEU A 342 -27.07 -12.21 4.02
CA LEU A 342 -27.96 -11.10 3.70
C LEU A 342 -27.15 -9.97 3.05
N SER A 343 -27.44 -9.68 1.77
CA SER A 343 -27.02 -8.52 0.97
C SER A 343 -25.51 -8.19 0.96
N PHE A 344 -24.86 -8.25 -0.21
CA PHE A 344 -23.65 -7.47 -0.45
C PHE A 344 -24.03 -5.98 -0.31
N ASP A 345 -23.71 -5.42 0.85
CA ASP A 345 -24.14 -4.09 1.22
C ASP A 345 -23.11 -3.05 0.75
N TRP A 346 -23.50 -2.28 -0.27
CA TRP A 346 -22.76 -1.11 -0.71
C TRP A 346 -22.79 0.04 0.32
N ASP A 347 -23.63 -0.06 1.36
CA ASP A 347 -23.51 0.79 2.55
C ASP A 347 -22.16 0.55 3.27
N PHE A 348 -21.42 -0.49 2.86
CA PHE A 348 -20.26 -1.00 3.57
C PHE A 348 -20.62 -1.20 5.05
N ASP A 349 -21.82 -1.72 5.37
CA ASP A 349 -22.42 -1.71 6.72
C ASP A 349 -21.38 -2.08 7.78
N TYR A 350 -20.81 -1.03 8.36
CA TYR A 350 -19.58 -1.01 9.13
C TYR A 350 -19.79 -1.58 10.54
N LYS A 351 -20.84 -2.37 10.74
CA LYS A 351 -21.25 -2.98 12.02
C LYS A 351 -20.19 -3.90 12.63
N ASN A 352 -19.28 -4.42 11.83
CA ASN A 352 -18.15 -5.23 12.32
C ASN A 352 -16.83 -4.46 12.42
N SER A 353 -16.82 -3.16 12.14
CA SER A 353 -15.62 -2.34 12.35
C SER A 353 -15.57 -1.89 13.80
N ILE A 354 -15.04 -2.79 14.62
CA ILE A 354 -14.84 -2.62 16.06
C ILE A 354 -13.93 -1.39 16.29
N PHE A 355 -14.54 -0.36 16.89
CA PHE A 355 -14.00 0.93 17.36
C PHE A 355 -13.67 2.01 16.33
N LEU A 356 -14.45 3.08 16.37
CA LEU A 356 -14.06 4.45 16.77
C LEU A 356 -15.34 5.30 16.69
N GLN A 357 -16.19 5.17 17.72
CA GLN A 357 -17.19 6.19 18.06
C GLN A 357 -16.54 7.27 18.92
#